data_AF-A0A267F7J8-F1
#
_entry.id   AF-A0A267F7J8-F1
#
_cell.length_a   1.000
_cell.length_b   1.000
_cell.length_c   1.000
_cell.angle_alpha   90.00
_cell.angle_beta   90.00
_cell.angle_gamma   90.00
#
_symmetry.space_group_name_H-M   'P 1'
#
loop_
_entity.id
_entity.type
_entity.pdbx_description
1 polymer ?
#
loop_
_entity_poly.entity_id
_entity_poly.type
_entity_poly.pdbx_seq_one_letter_code
_entity_poly.pdbx_strand_id
1 'polypeptide(L)'
;HPGGEEVILEQGGGYSTEAFEDVGHSTDAREMMEKYLIGEVLEKEKKSSLTAVGPESKGAGASGNGGSWTGFIIPIGVLLAAYLIYKYVL
;
A
#
# COMPACT_ATOMS: atom_id res chain seq x y z
N HIS A 1 -3.08 18.27 10.27
CA HIS A 1 -2.91 18.19 8.80
C HIS A 1 -4.28 18.31 8.15
N PRO A 2 -4.48 19.15 7.11
CA PRO A 2 -5.80 19.40 6.54
C PRO A 2 -6.50 18.16 5.95
N GLY A 3 -5.73 17.20 5.44
CA GLY A 3 -6.24 15.95 4.87
C GLY A 3 -6.44 14.81 5.88
N GLY A 4 -6.62 15.11 7.17
CA GLY A 4 -6.75 14.09 8.23
C GLY A 4 -5.42 13.65 8.83
N GLU A 5 -5.50 12.86 9.91
CA GLU A 5 -4.32 12.30 10.62
C GLU A 5 -3.96 10.91 10.10
N GLU A 6 -4.94 10.18 9.55
CA GLU A 6 -4.81 8.84 9.01
C GLU A 6 -3.69 8.76 7.96
N VAL A 7 -3.62 9.74 7.06
CA VAL A 7 -2.59 9.81 6.00
C VAL A 7 -1.18 10.01 6.56
N ILE A 8 -1.04 10.64 7.73
CA ILE A 8 0.26 10.79 8.40
C ILE A 8 0.63 9.49 9.11
N LEU A 9 -0.33 8.85 9.77
CA LEU A 9 -0.10 7.61 10.50
C LEU A 9 0.26 6.46 9.56
N GLU A 10 -0.39 6.36 8.39
CA GLU A 10 -0.10 5.36 7.37
C GLU A 10 1.32 5.47 6.80
N GLN A 11 1.86 6.69 6.73
CA GLN A 11 3.20 6.97 6.21
C GLN A 11 4.26 7.09 7.32
N GLY A 12 3.85 6.97 8.58
CA GLY A 12 4.70 7.16 9.76
C GLY A 12 5.82 6.13 9.85
N GLY A 13 7.01 6.57 10.28
CA GLY A 13 8.17 5.70 10.48
C GLY A 13 8.93 5.30 9.20
N GLY A 14 8.44 5.71 8.02
CA GLY A 14 9.09 5.48 6.73
C GLY A 14 9.55 6.77 6.03
N TYR A 15 9.94 6.64 4.77
CA TYR A 15 10.16 7.77 3.88
C TYR A 15 8.88 8.12 3.13
N SER A 16 8.33 9.30 3.40
CA SER A 16 7.09 9.77 2.76
C SER A 16 7.33 10.80 1.66
N THR A 17 8.58 10.92 1.15
CA THR A 17 8.93 11.93 0.13
C THR A 17 8.10 11.78 -1.13
N GLU A 18 7.94 10.56 -1.66
CA GLU A 18 7.13 10.31 -2.86
C GLU A 18 5.65 10.69 -2.62
N ALA A 19 5.05 10.20 -1.54
CA ALA A 19 3.67 10.51 -1.18
C ALA A 19 3.44 12.02 -0.99
N PHE A 20 4.41 12.74 -0.41
CA PHE A 20 4.32 14.18 -0.23
C PHE A 20 4.39 14.95 -1.56
N GLU A 21 5.28 14.55 -2.47
CA GLU A 21 5.47 15.19 -3.78
C GLU A 21 4.33 14.87 -4.75
N ASP A 22 3.79 13.64 -4.74
CA ASP A 22 2.69 13.20 -5.61
C ASP A 22 1.39 13.99 -5.35
N VAL A 23 1.13 14.35 -4.08
CA VAL A 23 -0.01 15.20 -3.71
C VAL A 23 0.17 16.66 -4.19
N GLY A 24 1.42 17.11 -4.39
CA GLY A 24 1.69 18.48 -4.82
C GLY A 24 1.38 19.54 -3.76
N HIS A 25 1.90 19.37 -2.55
CA HIS A 25 1.71 20.31 -1.44
C HIS A 25 2.18 21.74 -1.76
N SER A 26 1.46 22.74 -1.23
CA SER A 26 1.76 24.16 -1.41
C SER A 26 3.07 24.59 -0.75
N THR A 27 3.56 25.77 -1.11
CA THR A 27 4.76 26.37 -0.49
C THR A 27 4.59 26.55 1.02
N ASP A 28 3.43 26.99 1.48
CA ASP A 28 3.12 27.13 2.91
C ASP A 28 3.19 25.78 3.65
N ALA A 29 2.75 24.69 3.02
CA ALA A 29 2.89 23.35 3.60
C ALA A 29 4.36 22.92 3.72
N ARG A 30 5.22 23.30 2.76
CA ARG A 30 6.67 23.06 2.83
C ARG A 30 7.33 23.91 3.92
N GLU A 31 6.96 25.18 4.04
CA GLU A 31 7.44 26.04 5.14
C GLU A 31 6.98 25.52 6.51
N MET A 32 5.79 24.93 6.60
CA MET A 32 5.32 24.28 7.81
C MET A 32 6.13 23.01 8.14
N MET A 33 6.49 22.21 7.13
CA MET A 33 7.34 21.02 7.31
C MET A 33 8.68 21.36 7.97
N GLU A 34 9.30 22.48 7.58
CA GLU A 34 10.58 22.94 8.17
C GLU A 34 10.48 23.19 9.68
N LYS A 35 9.33 23.66 10.18
CA LYS A 35 9.10 23.91 11.61
C LYS A 35 9.07 22.62 12.44
N TYR A 36 8.78 21.49 11.82
CA TYR A 36 8.72 20.16 12.45
C TYR A 36 9.98 19.31 12.20
N LEU A 37 11.01 19.86 11.56
CA LEU A 37 12.27 19.16 11.34
C LEU A 37 13.03 18.99 12.65
N ILE A 38 13.23 17.75 13.08
CA ILE A 38 13.97 17.40 14.30
C ILE A 38 15.40 16.89 14.03
N GLY A 39 15.74 16.59 12.78
CA GLY A 39 17.05 16.08 12.38
C GLY A 39 17.02 15.43 11.00
N GLU A 40 18.19 14.98 10.54
CA GLU A 40 18.36 14.30 9.26
C GLU A 40 18.88 12.87 9.45
N VAL A 41 18.39 11.96 8.62
CA VAL A 41 18.89 10.57 8.59
C VAL A 41 20.28 10.53 7.95
N LEU A 42 21.23 9.84 8.60
CA LEU A 42 22.58 9.67 8.09
C LEU A 42 22.57 8.92 6.75
N GLU A 43 23.36 9.37 5.78
CA GLU A 43 23.39 8.78 4.43
C GLU A 43 23.67 7.27 4.42
N LYS A 44 24.53 6.80 5.34
CA LYS A 44 24.84 5.37 5.50
C LYS A 44 23.62 4.52 5.90
N GLU A 45 22.62 5.13 6.54
CA GLU A 45 21.42 4.44 7.05
C GLU A 45 20.24 4.54 6.08
N LYS A 46 20.23 5.55 5.18
CA LYS A 46 19.18 5.73 4.16
C LYS A 46 18.96 4.49 3.27
N LYS A 47 20.00 3.68 3.08
CA LYS A 47 19.96 2.47 2.23
C LYS A 47 19.35 1.24 2.94
N SER A 48 19.31 1.26 4.27
CA SER A 48 18.82 0.14 5.11
C SER A 48 17.32 0.21 5.39
N SER A 49 16.74 1.41 5.41
CA SER A 49 15.33 1.65 5.75
C SER A 49 14.38 1.50 4.57
N LEU A 50 14.87 1.49 3.32
CA LEU A 50 14.08 1.17 2.12
C LEU A 50 13.53 -0.26 2.11
N THR A 51 14.06 -1.15 2.97
CA THR A 51 13.69 -2.58 3.01
C THR A 51 12.93 -3.00 4.27
N ALA A 52 12.64 -2.10 5.22
CA ALA A 52 12.20 -2.48 6.56
C ALA A 52 10.78 -2.02 6.97
N VAL A 53 9.98 -1.46 6.07
CA VAL A 53 8.54 -1.21 6.35
C VAL A 53 7.71 -2.07 5.41
N GLY A 54 7.70 -3.37 5.70
CA GLY A 54 6.62 -4.25 5.23
C GLY A 54 5.40 -4.05 6.13
N PRO A 55 4.17 -4.07 5.60
CA PRO A 55 2.98 -3.88 6.41
C PRO A 55 2.84 -5.04 7.40
N GLU A 56 2.88 -4.71 8.68
CA GLU A 56 2.48 -5.59 9.76
C GLU A 56 0.96 -5.87 9.67
N SER A 57 0.63 -6.89 8.90
CA SER A 57 -0.71 -7.47 8.81
C SER A 57 -0.96 -8.42 9.98
N LYS A 58 -1.80 -7.97 10.93
CA LYS A 58 -2.54 -8.84 11.86
C LYS A 58 -4.03 -8.62 11.59
N GLY A 59 -4.68 -9.44 10.76
CA GLY A 59 -5.56 -10.56 11.18
C GLY A 59 -7.01 -10.06 11.37
N ALA A 60 -8.09 -10.62 10.82
CA ALA A 60 -8.34 -11.96 10.28
C ALA A 60 -9.47 -11.91 9.24
N GLY A 61 -9.27 -12.61 8.13
CA GLY A 61 -10.26 -12.85 7.10
C GLY A 61 -9.61 -13.73 6.04
N ALA A 62 -9.97 -15.01 6.03
CA ALA A 62 -9.33 -15.98 5.16
C ALA A 62 -9.48 -15.59 3.68
N SER A 63 -8.36 -15.76 2.97
CA SER A 63 -8.31 -16.13 1.55
C SER A 63 -8.21 -15.02 0.51
N GLY A 64 -6.97 -14.63 0.22
CA GLY A 64 -6.49 -14.57 -1.17
C GLY A 64 -6.22 -13.20 -1.78
N ASN A 65 -5.25 -12.44 -1.24
CA ASN A 65 -4.66 -11.31 -1.94
C ASN A 65 -3.64 -11.82 -2.98
N GLY A 66 -4.14 -12.29 -4.13
CA GLY A 66 -3.33 -12.42 -5.33
C GLY A 66 -3.43 -11.13 -6.15
N GLY A 67 -2.29 -10.66 -6.67
CA GLY A 67 -2.23 -9.44 -7.48
C GLY A 67 -3.18 -9.48 -8.68
N SER A 68 -3.36 -8.33 -9.35
CA SER A 68 -4.31 -8.00 -10.43
C SER A 68 -4.63 -9.05 -11.52
N TRP A 69 -3.95 -10.19 -11.57
CA TRP A 69 -4.25 -11.34 -12.42
C TRP A 69 -5.15 -12.42 -11.77
N THR A 70 -5.19 -12.56 -10.44
CA THR A 70 -6.03 -13.61 -9.79
C THR A 70 -7.52 -13.27 -9.75
N GLY A 71 -7.89 -11.99 -9.96
CA GLY A 71 -9.30 -11.58 -10.07
C GLY A 71 -10.07 -12.27 -11.20
N PHE A 72 -9.37 -12.75 -12.24
CA PHE A 72 -9.98 -13.50 -13.35
C PHE A 72 -10.08 -15.01 -13.10
N ILE A 73 -9.34 -15.57 -12.14
CA ILE A 73 -9.29 -17.03 -11.94
C ILE A 73 -10.61 -17.57 -11.37
N ILE A 74 -11.24 -16.83 -10.45
CA ILE A 74 -12.51 -17.24 -9.84
C ILE A 74 -13.65 -17.32 -10.88
N PRO A 75 -13.94 -16.29 -11.70
CA PRO A 75 -15.01 -16.39 -12.69
C PRO A 75 -14.70 -17.45 -13.76
N ILE A 76 -13.44 -17.61 -14.18
CA ILE A 76 -13.06 -18.64 -15.16
C ILE A 76 -13.23 -20.05 -14.58
N GLY A 77 -12.86 -20.26 -13.31
CA GLY A 77 -13.03 -21.54 -12.63
C GLY A 77 -14.50 -21.97 -12.52
N VAL A 78 -15.40 -21.04 -12.19
CA VAL A 78 -16.84 -21.31 -12.09
C VAL A 78 -17.43 -21.71 -13.45
N LEU A 79 -17.05 -21.02 -14.53
CA LEU A 79 -17.53 -21.35 -15.88
C LEU A 79 -17.04 -22.72 -16.36
N LEU A 80 -15.77 -23.07 -16.09
CA LEU A 80 -15.22 -24.39 -16.45
C LEU A 80 -15.91 -25.51 -15.67
N ALA A 81 -16.14 -25.34 -14.37
CA ALA A 81 -16.85 -26.33 -13.57
C ALA A 81 -18.28 -26.56 -14.07
N ALA A 82 -19.02 -25.49 -14.38
CA ALA A 82 -20.37 -25.58 -14.94
C ALA A 82 -20.39 -26.33 -16.28
N TYR A 83 -19.42 -26.06 -17.18
CA TYR A 83 -19.29 -26.77 -18.44
C TYR A 83 -19.00 -28.26 -18.27
N LEU A 84 -18.11 -28.64 -17.34
CA LEU A 84 -17.81 -30.04 -17.07
C LEU A 84 -19.03 -30.77 -16.50
N ILE A 85 -19.75 -30.17 -15.56
CA ILE A 85 -20.99 -30.74 -15.02
C ILE A 85 -22.00 -30.95 -16.15
N TYR A 86 -22.23 -29.92 -16.97
CA TYR A 86 -23.13 -30.03 -18.12
C TYR A 86 -22.72 -31.19 -19.05
N LYS A 87 -21.45 -31.28 -19.42
CA LYS A 87 -20.94 -32.30 -20.36
C LYS A 87 -21.00 -33.73 -19.84
N TYR A 88 -20.87 -33.94 -18.53
CA TYR A 88 -20.79 -35.28 -17.94
C TYR A 88 -22.10 -35.75 -17.29
N VAL A 89 -23.04 -34.84 -17.02
CA VAL A 89 -24.35 -35.16 -16.42
C VAL A 89 -25.49 -35.10 -17.44
N LEU A 90 -25.36 -34.30 -18.51
CA LEU A 90 -26.33 -34.21 -19.61
C LEU A 90 -25.74 -34.79 -20.91
#